data_AF-A0A835X7F6-F1
#
_entry.id   AF-A0A835X7F6-F1
#
_cell.length_a   1.000
_cell.length_b   1.000
_cell.length_c   1.000
_cell.angle_alpha   90.00
_cell.angle_beta   90.00
_cell.angle_gamma   90.00
#
_symmetry.space_group_name_H-M   'P 1'
#
loop_
_entity.id
_entity.type
_entity.pdbx_description
1 polymer ?
#
loop_
_entity_poly.entity_id
_entity_poly.type
_entity_poly.pdbx_seq_one_letter_code
_entity_poly.pdbx_strand_id
1 'polypeptide(L)'
;MIARRKKITILAVISVVIASFVGLQINEIIAEPTGTKNFTYAENVKIIVVFEFKDGSEVTEAQTFEQKRGFNIKNKPVFELVKIVGNTPLLYAITDETQQYRKTTFSRFPTELEFDVEILLANEGEILRSFAYKECSVVKYKVYTESDMEEGYVSTSMGFALVDEFTFQCDSIEPLIPSSEP
;
A
#
# COMPACT_ATOMS: atom_id res chain seq x y z
N MET A 1 -57.12 6.44 -12.58
CA MET A 1 -55.71 6.70 -12.95
C MET A 1 -54.92 6.99 -11.68
N ILE A 2 -54.03 6.08 -11.29
CA ILE A 2 -53.25 6.12 -10.05
C ILE A 2 -51.91 6.80 -10.34
N ALA A 3 -51.67 7.98 -9.77
CA ALA A 3 -50.38 8.65 -9.87
C ALA A 3 -49.50 8.26 -8.66
N ARG A 4 -48.58 7.31 -8.88
CA ARG A 4 -47.51 6.96 -7.93
C ARG A 4 -46.51 8.13 -7.81
N ARG A 5 -46.47 8.80 -6.67
CA ARG A 5 -45.37 9.72 -6.32
C ARG A 5 -44.13 8.89 -5.93
N LYS A 6 -43.11 8.88 -6.78
CA LYS A 6 -41.78 8.33 -6.47
C LYS A 6 -41.15 9.17 -5.35
N LYS A 7 -40.75 8.52 -4.25
CA LYS A 7 -39.85 9.11 -3.26
C LYS A 7 -38.45 9.15 -3.88
N ILE A 8 -37.92 10.36 -4.10
CA ILE A 8 -36.54 10.58 -4.54
C ILE A 8 -35.71 10.68 -3.27
N THR A 9 -34.97 9.62 -2.94
CA THR A 9 -34.01 9.63 -1.85
C THR A 9 -32.73 10.30 -2.37
N ILE A 10 -32.45 11.51 -1.92
CA ILE A 10 -31.19 12.21 -2.18
C ILE A 10 -30.16 11.58 -1.24
N LEU A 11 -29.21 10.82 -1.79
CA LEU A 11 -28.00 10.39 -1.07
C LEU A 11 -27.09 11.61 -0.94
N ALA A 12 -26.85 12.04 0.31
CA ALA A 12 -25.91 13.09 0.63
C ALA A 12 -24.49 12.62 0.30
N VAL A 13 -23.79 13.37 -0.55
CA VAL A 13 -22.36 13.21 -0.81
C VAL A 13 -21.63 13.82 0.38
N ILE A 14 -21.05 12.99 1.24
CA ILE A 14 -20.13 13.47 2.28
C ILE A 14 -18.78 13.66 1.59
N SER A 15 -18.47 14.89 1.23
CA SER A 15 -17.11 15.32 0.91
C SER A 15 -16.42 15.61 2.24
N VAL A 16 -15.49 14.73 2.65
CA VAL A 16 -14.60 14.99 3.78
C VAL A 16 -13.27 15.44 3.22
N VAL A 17 -13.09 16.76 3.14
CA VAL A 17 -11.75 17.36 3.08
C VAL A 17 -11.37 17.64 4.52
N ILE A 18 -10.40 16.90 5.06
CA ILE A 18 -9.73 17.26 6.31
C ILE A 18 -8.25 17.44 6.01
N ALA A 19 -7.90 18.67 5.64
CA ALA A 19 -6.54 19.18 5.77
C ALA A 19 -6.36 19.65 7.21
N SER A 20 -5.90 18.75 8.08
CA SER A 20 -5.22 19.03 9.35
C SER A 20 -4.97 17.71 10.09
N PHE A 21 -3.85 17.05 9.82
CA PHE A 21 -3.44 15.86 10.55
C PHE A 21 -2.81 16.26 11.89
N VAL A 22 -3.65 16.36 12.91
CA VAL A 22 -3.26 16.17 14.31
C VAL A 22 -4.09 15.02 14.83
N GLY A 23 -3.46 13.85 15.02
CA GLY A 23 -4.03 12.71 15.73
C GLY A 23 -5.22 12.03 15.07
N LEU A 24 -4.98 11.23 14.02
CA LEU A 24 -5.90 10.13 13.70
C LEU A 24 -5.60 8.98 14.66
N GLN A 25 -6.54 8.68 15.57
CA GLN A 25 -6.52 7.41 16.28
C GLN A 25 -6.87 6.30 15.28
N ILE A 26 -5.88 5.48 14.95
CA ILE A 26 -5.88 4.45 13.89
C ILE A 26 -6.81 3.25 14.16
N ASN A 27 -7.62 3.29 15.23
CA ASN A 27 -8.41 2.15 15.68
C ASN A 27 -9.61 1.81 14.76
N GLU A 28 -10.05 2.72 13.89
CA GLU A 28 -11.26 2.50 13.07
C GLU A 28 -10.98 2.07 11.62
N ILE A 29 -9.72 2.03 11.15
CA ILE A 29 -9.41 1.76 9.72
C ILE A 29 -8.94 0.31 9.47
N ILE A 30 -8.55 -0.44 10.51
CA ILE A 30 -8.09 -1.82 10.35
C ILE A 30 -9.29 -2.77 10.38
N ALA A 31 -9.90 -3.01 9.22
CA ALA A 31 -10.81 -4.14 9.05
C ALA A 31 -10.01 -5.45 9.13
N GLU A 32 -10.32 -6.33 10.09
CA GLU A 32 -9.66 -7.63 10.25
C GLU A 32 -9.90 -8.51 9.00
N PRO A 33 -8.84 -9.00 8.31
CA PRO A 33 -9.01 -9.99 7.28
C PRO A 33 -9.35 -11.35 7.91
N THR A 34 -10.55 -11.85 7.64
CA THR A 34 -10.96 -13.23 7.94
C THR A 34 -10.05 -14.22 7.20
N GLY A 35 -9.12 -14.82 7.94
CA GLY A 35 -8.23 -15.89 7.46
C GLY A 35 -6.76 -15.66 7.81
N THR A 36 -6.44 -15.41 9.08
CA THR A 36 -5.06 -15.11 9.52
C THR A 36 -4.17 -16.36 9.52
N LYS A 37 -3.41 -16.58 8.44
CA LYS A 37 -2.08 -17.16 8.61
C LYS A 37 -1.16 -16.04 9.10
N ASN A 38 -0.96 -15.99 10.41
CA ASN A 38 -0.11 -14.98 11.04
C ASN A 38 1.36 -15.22 10.65
N PHE A 39 1.97 -14.27 9.93
CA PHE A 39 3.42 -14.25 9.78
C PHE A 39 4.04 -13.84 11.12
N THR A 40 5.02 -14.60 11.59
CA THR A 40 5.73 -14.29 12.83
C THR A 40 6.93 -13.43 12.51
N TYR A 41 6.82 -12.13 12.77
CA TYR A 41 7.96 -11.21 12.70
C TYR A 41 8.72 -11.23 14.02
N ALA A 42 10.02 -10.92 13.97
CA ALA A 42 10.76 -10.63 15.19
C ALA A 42 10.05 -9.48 15.93
N GLU A 43 9.79 -9.70 17.23
CA GLU A 43 9.07 -8.75 18.08
C GLU A 43 7.65 -8.39 17.61
N ASN A 44 7.00 -9.19 16.75
CA ASN A 44 5.66 -8.91 16.21
C ASN A 44 5.53 -7.59 15.42
N VAL A 45 6.64 -7.06 14.89
CA VAL A 45 6.62 -5.85 14.07
C VAL A 45 5.97 -6.13 12.71
N LYS A 46 4.90 -5.41 12.38
CA LYS A 46 4.21 -5.50 11.09
C LYS A 46 4.59 -4.34 10.18
N ILE A 47 4.52 -4.59 8.88
CA ILE A 47 4.72 -3.57 7.84
C ILE A 47 3.34 -3.23 7.28
N ILE A 48 2.78 -2.11 7.71
CA ILE A 48 1.52 -1.59 7.19
C ILE A 48 1.87 -0.57 6.11
N VAL A 49 1.21 -0.69 4.96
CA VAL A 49 1.42 0.19 3.81
C VAL A 49 0.11 0.88 3.50
N VAL A 50 0.15 2.21 3.45
CA VAL A 50 -0.96 3.05 3.03
C VAL A 50 -0.61 3.66 1.68
N PHE A 51 -1.41 3.35 0.67
CA PHE A 51 -1.33 3.98 -0.65
C PHE A 51 -2.39 5.07 -0.73
N GLU A 52 -1.99 6.28 -1.13
CA GLU A 52 -2.90 7.40 -1.34
C GLU A 52 -2.91 7.79 -2.82
N PHE A 53 -3.95 7.33 -3.52
CA PHE A 53 -4.21 7.65 -4.92
C PHE A 53 -5.16 8.86 -5.02
N LYS A 54 -5.27 9.43 -6.22
CA LYS A 54 -6.23 10.51 -6.49
C LYS A 54 -7.69 10.07 -6.28
N ASP A 55 -7.99 8.81 -6.55
CA ASP A 55 -9.36 8.24 -6.52
C ASP A 55 -9.69 7.53 -5.20
N GLY A 56 -8.78 7.53 -4.23
CA GLY A 56 -8.97 6.90 -2.93
C GLY A 56 -7.69 6.36 -2.33
N SER A 57 -7.79 5.71 -1.18
CA SER A 57 -6.64 5.12 -0.48
C SER A 57 -6.83 3.62 -0.28
N GLU A 58 -5.72 2.89 -0.24
CA GLU A 58 -5.69 1.46 0.09
C GLU A 58 -4.70 1.19 1.22
N VAL A 59 -5.10 0.33 2.14
CA VAL A 59 -4.23 -0.14 3.22
C VAL A 59 -3.98 -1.63 3.03
N THR A 60 -2.74 -2.06 3.16
CA THR A 60 -2.36 -3.47 3.07
C THR A 60 -1.21 -3.79 4.02
N GLU A 61 -1.04 -5.07 4.33
CA GLU A 61 0.09 -5.58 5.11
C GLU A 61 1.11 -6.22 4.16
N ALA A 62 2.37 -5.83 4.26
CA ALA A 62 3.46 -6.34 3.43
C ALA A 62 4.34 -7.33 4.19
N GLN A 63 4.88 -8.31 3.46
CA GLN A 63 5.79 -9.31 3.99
C GLN A 63 7.21 -8.79 4.08
N THR A 64 7.64 -8.01 3.08
CA THR A 64 8.95 -7.38 3.09
C THR A 64 8.87 -5.94 2.59
N PHE A 65 9.75 -5.12 3.13
CA PHE A 65 10.00 -3.75 2.69
C PHE A 65 11.51 -3.54 2.65
N GLU A 66 12.01 -3.05 1.52
CA GLU A 66 13.43 -2.74 1.37
C GLU A 66 13.61 -1.39 0.68
N GLN A 67 14.19 -0.43 1.40
CA GLN A 67 14.61 0.84 0.82
C GLN A 67 15.91 0.64 0.02
N LYS A 68 15.82 0.63 -1.31
CA LYS A 68 16.97 0.49 -2.22
C LYS A 68 17.78 1.78 -2.36
N ARG A 69 17.09 2.94 -2.42
CA ARG A 69 17.68 4.29 -2.59
C ARG A 69 16.83 5.34 -1.88
N GLY A 70 17.40 6.51 -1.61
CA GLY A 70 16.62 7.69 -1.18
C GLY A 70 17.10 8.43 0.06
N PHE A 71 18.03 7.87 0.85
CA PHE A 71 18.59 8.61 2.00
C PHE A 71 19.48 9.80 1.55
N ASN A 72 19.98 9.79 0.31
CA ASN A 72 20.74 10.90 -0.25
C ASN A 72 19.88 11.75 -1.20
N ILE A 73 19.80 13.05 -0.94
CA ILE A 73 18.96 14.05 -1.64
C ILE A 73 19.21 14.09 -3.17
N LYS A 74 20.33 13.54 -3.64
CA LYS A 74 20.72 13.54 -5.05
C LYS A 74 20.00 12.52 -5.92
N ASN A 75 19.39 11.49 -5.33
CA ASN A 75 18.74 10.41 -6.08
C ASN A 75 17.27 10.29 -5.68
N LYS A 76 16.41 10.05 -6.67
CA LYS A 76 15.02 9.68 -6.45
C LYS A 76 14.93 8.44 -5.54
N PRO A 77 14.16 8.48 -4.45
CA PRO A 77 13.93 7.32 -3.59
C PRO A 77 13.37 6.14 -4.36
N VAL A 78 13.84 4.95 -4.01
CA VAL A 78 13.34 3.68 -4.56
C VAL A 78 13.23 2.69 -3.44
N PHE A 79 12.09 2.00 -3.38
CA PHE A 79 11.88 0.90 -2.46
C PHE A 79 11.19 -0.28 -3.17
N GLU A 80 11.39 -1.46 -2.60
CA GLU A 80 10.71 -2.69 -2.99
C GLU A 80 9.76 -3.13 -1.87
N LEU A 81 8.63 -3.67 -2.30
CA LEU A 81 7.59 -4.18 -1.43
C LEU A 81 7.19 -5.57 -1.90
N VAL A 82 7.21 -6.56 -1.01
CA VAL A 82 6.63 -7.88 -1.27
C VAL A 82 5.39 -8.03 -0.41
N LYS A 83 4.26 -8.39 -1.02
CA LYS A 83 3.02 -8.72 -0.32
C LYS A 83 2.41 -10.03 -0.82
N ILE A 84 1.63 -10.72 -0.01
CA ILE A 84 0.79 -11.83 -0.45
C ILE A 84 -0.24 -11.27 -1.44
N VAL A 85 -0.47 -12.02 -2.52
CA VAL A 85 -1.52 -11.68 -3.48
C VAL A 85 -2.85 -11.55 -2.74
N GLY A 86 -3.50 -10.41 -2.90
CA GLY A 86 -4.64 -10.01 -2.09
C GLY A 86 -5.40 -8.86 -2.72
N ASN A 87 -6.48 -8.43 -2.06
CA ASN A 87 -7.37 -7.42 -2.62
C ASN A 87 -6.81 -6.00 -2.47
N THR A 88 -6.04 -5.54 -3.47
CA THR A 88 -5.55 -4.15 -3.62
C THR A 88 -5.89 -3.61 -5.01
N PRO A 89 -7.19 -3.41 -5.33
CA PRO A 89 -7.65 -3.08 -6.68
C PRO A 89 -7.10 -1.76 -7.24
N LEU A 90 -6.95 -0.69 -6.44
CA LEU A 90 -6.38 0.59 -6.90
C LEU A 90 -4.89 0.44 -7.22
N LEU A 91 -4.14 -0.28 -6.38
CA LEU A 91 -2.73 -0.59 -6.67
C LEU A 91 -2.56 -1.41 -7.95
N TYR A 92 -3.44 -2.38 -8.21
CA TYR A 92 -3.40 -3.13 -9.47
C TYR A 92 -3.81 -2.26 -10.67
N ALA A 93 -4.86 -1.44 -10.53
CA ALA A 93 -5.30 -0.53 -11.58
C ALA A 93 -4.18 0.43 -12.00
N ILE A 94 -3.54 1.11 -11.04
CA ILE A 94 -2.45 2.05 -11.35
C ILE A 94 -1.24 1.34 -11.97
N THR A 95 -0.98 0.09 -11.58
CA THR A 95 0.09 -0.74 -12.13
C THR A 95 -0.18 -1.06 -13.59
N ASP A 96 -1.40 -1.48 -13.91
CA ASP A 96 -1.82 -1.80 -15.28
C ASP A 96 -1.83 -0.56 -16.18
N GLU A 97 -2.33 0.57 -15.68
CA GLU A 97 -2.30 1.85 -16.39
C GLU A 97 -0.87 2.33 -16.63
N THR A 98 0.01 2.22 -15.63
CA THR A 98 1.44 2.52 -15.78
C THR A 98 2.11 1.64 -16.82
N GLN A 99 1.78 0.33 -16.85
CA GLN A 99 2.30 -0.58 -17.86
C GLN A 99 1.83 -0.20 -19.27
N GLN A 100 0.56 0.19 -19.43
CA GLN A 100 0.02 0.64 -20.70
C GLN A 100 0.67 1.94 -21.16
N TYR A 101 0.80 2.92 -20.25
CA TYR A 101 1.43 4.20 -20.54
C TYR A 101 2.88 4.03 -21.01
N ARG A 102 3.66 3.16 -20.35
CA ARG A 102 5.06 2.88 -20.72
C ARG A 102 5.25 2.21 -22.08
N LYS A 103 4.20 1.65 -22.68
CA LYS A 103 4.23 1.12 -24.06
C LYS A 103 4.11 2.24 -25.10
N THR A 104 3.76 3.46 -24.70
CA THR A 104 3.61 4.61 -25.60
C THR A 104 4.92 5.39 -25.74
N THR A 105 5.04 6.19 -26.81
CA THR A 105 6.22 7.04 -27.08
C THR A 105 6.13 8.42 -26.39
N PHE A 106 5.24 8.61 -25.42
CA PHE A 106 5.06 9.91 -24.79
C PHE A 106 6.28 10.29 -23.92
N SER A 107 6.63 11.57 -23.93
CA SER A 107 7.88 12.08 -23.32
C SER A 107 7.79 12.37 -21.82
N ARG A 108 6.60 12.43 -21.22
CA ARG A 108 6.43 12.87 -19.82
C ARG A 108 5.41 12.01 -19.08
N PHE A 109 5.87 11.33 -18.03
CA PHE A 109 5.01 10.52 -17.17
C PHE A 109 3.85 11.38 -16.60
N PRO A 110 2.61 10.88 -16.68
CA PRO A 110 1.44 11.63 -16.26
C PRO A 110 1.33 11.65 -14.74
N THR A 111 1.03 12.82 -14.18
CA THR A 111 0.86 13.01 -12.73
C THR A 111 -0.35 12.27 -12.17
N GLU A 112 -1.27 11.85 -13.04
CA GLU A 112 -2.43 11.01 -12.72
C GLU A 112 -2.02 9.59 -12.32
N LEU A 113 -0.83 9.14 -12.75
CA LEU A 113 -0.27 7.84 -12.38
C LEU A 113 0.70 7.91 -11.19
N GLU A 114 0.81 9.09 -10.58
CA GLU A 114 1.60 9.32 -9.38
C GLU A 114 0.69 9.27 -8.13
N PHE A 115 1.21 8.71 -7.04
CA PHE A 115 0.50 8.52 -5.78
C PHE A 115 1.47 8.58 -4.59
N ASP A 116 0.95 8.82 -3.40
CA ASP A 116 1.78 8.83 -2.19
C ASP A 116 1.76 7.46 -1.49
N VAL A 117 2.83 7.14 -0.78
CA VAL A 117 2.93 5.89 -0.01
C VAL A 117 3.46 6.16 1.38
N GLU A 118 2.74 5.70 2.39
CA GLU A 118 3.23 5.68 3.77
C GLU A 118 3.54 4.25 4.20
N ILE A 119 4.75 4.04 4.71
CA ILE A 119 5.19 2.78 5.30
C ILE A 119 5.23 2.94 6.81
N LEU A 120 4.47 2.13 7.53
CA LEU A 120 4.42 2.09 8.99
C LEU A 120 5.02 0.77 9.46
N LEU A 121 6.06 0.85 10.28
CA LEU A 121 6.61 -0.27 11.03
C LEU A 121 6.00 -0.21 12.43
N ALA A 122 5.06 -1.10 12.71
CA ALA A 122 4.22 -1.01 13.90
C ALA A 122 4.25 -2.29 14.73
N ASN A 123 4.15 -2.16 16.05
CA ASN A 123 4.06 -3.26 17.00
C ASN A 123 2.90 -2.98 17.96
N GLU A 124 1.97 -3.93 18.12
CA GLU A 124 0.84 -3.83 19.06
C GLU A 124 0.05 -2.50 19.00
N GLY A 125 0.00 -1.86 17.81
CA GLY A 125 -0.67 -0.58 17.59
C GLY A 125 0.22 0.66 17.77
N GLU A 126 1.45 0.51 18.24
CA GLU A 126 2.46 1.57 18.31
C GLU A 126 3.27 1.64 17.02
N ILE A 127 3.40 2.83 16.45
CA ILE A 127 4.26 3.07 15.28
C ILE A 127 5.69 3.26 15.78
N LEU A 128 6.56 2.29 15.52
CA LEU A 128 7.98 2.34 15.88
C LEU A 128 8.78 3.21 14.91
N ARG A 129 8.37 3.22 13.63
CA ARG A 129 8.99 4.00 12.57
C ARG A 129 8.04 4.18 11.41
N SER A 130 8.09 5.33 10.74
CA SER A 130 7.39 5.50 9.47
C SER A 130 8.15 6.31 8.44
N PHE A 131 7.80 6.08 7.17
CA PHE A 131 8.36 6.75 6.01
C PHE A 131 7.23 7.22 5.10
N ALA A 132 7.19 8.51 4.80
CA ALA A 132 6.30 9.08 3.81
C ALA A 132 7.06 9.25 2.48
N TYR A 133 6.61 8.55 1.45
CA TYR A 133 7.09 8.70 0.09
C TYR A 133 6.08 9.50 -0.73
N LYS A 134 6.57 10.45 -1.54
CA LYS A 134 5.72 11.37 -2.30
C LYS A 134 5.92 11.23 -3.80
N GLU A 135 4.81 11.37 -4.54
CA GLU A 135 4.77 11.32 -6.01
C GLU A 135 5.44 10.05 -6.56
N CYS A 136 5.03 8.90 -6.03
CA CYS A 136 5.52 7.59 -6.41
C CYS A 136 4.88 7.08 -7.70
N SER A 137 5.64 6.30 -8.46
CA SER A 137 5.15 5.54 -9.61
C SER A 137 5.66 4.10 -9.57
N VAL A 138 4.89 3.18 -10.15
CA VAL A 138 5.29 1.77 -10.25
C VAL A 138 6.38 1.62 -11.31
N VAL A 139 7.54 1.12 -10.93
CA VAL A 139 8.66 0.87 -11.84
C VAL A 139 8.66 -0.56 -12.35
N LYS A 140 8.36 -1.51 -11.48
CA LYS A 140 8.38 -2.93 -11.79
C LYS A 140 7.31 -3.63 -10.96
N TYR A 141 6.71 -4.65 -11.55
CA TYR A 141 5.77 -5.54 -10.90
C TYR A 141 6.00 -6.96 -11.42
N LYS A 142 6.00 -7.94 -10.52
CA LYS A 142 5.92 -9.36 -10.89
C LYS A 142 5.11 -10.10 -9.82
N VAL A 143 4.50 -11.21 -10.26
CA VAL A 143 3.84 -12.18 -9.38
C VAL A 143 4.57 -13.49 -9.50
N TYR A 144 4.87 -14.12 -8.38
CA TYR A 144 5.53 -15.42 -8.37
C TYR A 144 5.19 -16.21 -7.11
N THR A 145 5.47 -17.51 -7.14
CA THR A 145 5.29 -18.39 -6.01
C THR A 145 6.58 -18.43 -5.21
N GLU A 146 6.53 -18.00 -3.95
CA GLU A 146 7.59 -18.24 -2.99
C GLU A 146 7.54 -19.70 -2.52
N SER A 147 8.69 -20.35 -2.58
CA SER A 147 8.92 -21.71 -2.10
C SER A 147 10.24 -21.74 -1.35
N ASP A 148 10.27 -22.28 -0.14
CA ASP A 148 11.55 -22.64 0.46
C ASP A 148 12.17 -23.79 -0.34
N MET A 149 13.49 -23.76 -0.47
CA MET A 149 14.25 -24.82 -1.17
C MET A 149 14.29 -26.14 -0.37
N GLU A 150 13.49 -26.24 0.69
CA GLU A 150 13.34 -27.38 1.58
C GLU A 150 12.06 -28.13 1.15
N GLU A 151 12.21 -29.20 0.36
CA GLU A 151 11.18 -30.23 0.15
C GLU A 151 9.69 -29.79 0.08
N GLY A 152 9.35 -28.91 -0.88
CA GLY A 152 8.00 -28.34 -1.09
C GLY A 152 6.83 -29.29 -1.41
N TYR A 153 6.94 -30.60 -1.15
CA TYR A 153 5.87 -31.59 -1.40
C TYR A 153 5.60 -32.56 -0.26
N VAL A 154 6.39 -32.55 0.82
CA VAL A 154 6.46 -33.73 1.73
C VAL A 154 5.66 -33.53 3.03
N SER A 155 5.28 -32.30 3.37
CA SER A 155 4.46 -32.03 4.57
C SER A 155 3.20 -31.21 4.25
N THR A 156 2.06 -31.62 4.82
CA THR A 156 0.75 -30.92 4.73
C THR A 156 0.78 -29.51 5.37
N SER A 157 1.86 -29.18 6.07
CA SER A 157 2.12 -27.90 6.73
C SER A 157 2.92 -26.90 5.89
N MET A 158 3.51 -27.32 4.76
CA MET A 158 4.28 -26.43 3.88
C MET A 158 3.38 -25.90 2.77
N GLY A 159 3.08 -24.60 2.82
CA GLY A 159 2.25 -23.92 1.84
C GLY A 159 3.09 -23.02 0.95
N PHE A 160 2.85 -23.08 -0.35
CA PHE A 160 3.37 -22.10 -1.29
C PHE A 160 2.66 -20.75 -1.09
N ALA A 161 3.43 -19.66 -1.02
CA ALA A 161 2.88 -18.32 -0.94
C ALA A 161 2.93 -17.68 -2.33
N LEU A 162 1.77 -17.32 -2.88
CA LEU A 162 1.73 -16.49 -4.08
C LEU A 162 1.93 -15.03 -3.64
N VAL A 163 2.98 -14.39 -4.17
CA VAL A 163 3.37 -13.04 -3.75
C VAL A 163 3.43 -12.09 -4.95
N ASP A 164 3.05 -10.85 -4.68
CA ASP A 164 3.33 -9.68 -5.50
C ASP A 164 4.67 -9.08 -5.05
N GLU A 165 5.56 -8.76 -5.98
CA GLU A 165 6.70 -7.88 -5.74
C GLU A 165 6.56 -6.61 -6.60
N PHE A 166 6.52 -5.47 -5.91
CA PHE A 166 6.49 -4.15 -6.51
C PHE A 166 7.81 -3.41 -6.27
N THR A 167 8.25 -2.65 -7.26
CA THR A 167 9.30 -1.64 -7.12
C THR A 167 8.71 -0.27 -7.42
N PHE A 168 8.89 0.67 -6.50
CA PHE A 168 8.40 2.03 -6.64
C PHE A 168 9.56 3.01 -6.74
N GLN A 169 9.39 4.07 -7.53
CA GLN A 169 10.27 5.23 -7.55
C GLN A 169 9.44 6.47 -7.25
N CYS A 170 9.93 7.27 -6.31
CA CYS A 170 9.25 8.45 -5.80
C CYS A 170 10.14 9.68 -5.95
N ASP A 171 9.58 10.87 -5.77
CA ASP A 171 10.31 12.12 -5.92
C ASP A 171 10.94 12.56 -4.60
N SER A 172 10.31 12.24 -3.47
CA SER A 172 10.87 12.48 -2.14
C SER A 172 10.53 11.37 -1.13
N ILE A 173 11.28 11.38 -0.03
CA ILE A 173 11.07 10.55 1.16
C ILE A 173 11.27 11.40 2.40
N GLU A 174 10.35 11.29 3.34
CA GLU A 174 10.40 11.96 4.64
C GLU A 174 10.29 10.89 5.75
N PRO A 175 11.35 10.65 6.54
CA PRO A 175 11.23 9.84 7.74
C PRO A 175 10.39 10.59 8.77
N LEU A 176 9.28 10.01 9.19
CA LEU A 176 8.43 10.60 10.21
C LEU A 176 8.95 10.20 11.59
N ILE A 177 8.93 11.17 12.51
CA ILE A 177 9.31 10.94 13.90
C ILE A 177 8.08 10.32 14.57
N PRO A 178 8.16 9.07 15.08
CA PRO A 178 7.06 8.52 15.86
C PRO A 178 6.87 9.42 17.08
N SER A 179 5.63 9.82 17.38
CA SER A 179 5.35 10.74 18.47
C SER A 179 5.86 10.15 19.78
N SER A 180 6.96 10.70 20.31
CA SER A 180 7.33 10.51 21.71
C SER A 180 6.36 11.36 22.52
N GLU A 181 5.21 10.79 22.89
CA GLU A 181 4.39 11.43 23.92
C GLU A 181 5.18 11.33 25.25
N PRO A 182 5.45 12.45 25.95
CA PRO A 182 6.15 12.45 27.24
C PRO A 182 5.31 11.90 28.40
#